data_AF-K0SNR6-F1
#
_entry.id   AF-K0SNR6-F1
#
_cell.length_a   1.000
_cell.length_b   1.000
_cell.length_c   1.000
_cell.angle_alpha   90.00
_cell.angle_beta   90.00
_cell.angle_gamma   90.00
#
_symmetry.space_group_name_H-M   'P 1'
#
loop_
_entity.id
_entity.type
_entity.pdbx_description
1 polymer ?
#
loop_
_entity_poly.entity_id
_entity_poly.type
_entity_poly.pdbx_seq_one_letter_code
_entity_poly.pdbx_strand_id
1 'polypeptide(L)'
;MRMKSKLPCPLLQNYLAEVADHVPTWHAERNCLVMDDANWRGEDPAGEAGDDQRRRVAHFCGPDRTPVYYDREVHDAPLLHIKSRDKETRLLAHFYAFVYFPNPRLGNYYSRLVRDRVRYADEVWCAGGKIVGSLRDESGGRGYMSLHVRRGDFQWKPMKIDAEGWLRSMRRSGFRPDSGQIVYVATDETDGAFFDPFRRHYELRFLSDFGEIAGLDGLDPNLVGMLDQVVASGGERFVGTYFSSFSAYVGRIRGYRGVPSTRMFYGHPDRWNETHSWRYPKPSYSAREYPLGWVGIEGDDEPDEGDFF
;
A
#
# COMPACT_ATOMS: atom_id res chain seq x y z
N MET A 1 -1.37 -19.17 -19.44
CA MET A 1 0.11 -19.01 -19.40
C MET A 1 0.51 -17.95 -20.43
N ARG A 2 0.86 -16.71 -20.01
CA ARG A 2 1.28 -15.67 -20.96
C ARG A 2 2.64 -16.07 -21.57
N MET A 3 2.75 -16.06 -22.89
CA MET A 3 4.04 -16.25 -23.55
C MET A 3 4.97 -15.09 -23.17
N LYS A 4 6.16 -15.39 -22.64
CA LYS A 4 7.19 -14.36 -22.46
C LYS A 4 7.43 -13.70 -23.81
N SER A 5 7.33 -12.38 -23.87
CA SER A 5 7.67 -11.63 -25.07
C SER A 5 9.08 -12.02 -25.52
N LYS A 6 9.23 -12.36 -26.81
CA LYS A 6 10.55 -12.56 -27.44
C LYS A 6 11.27 -11.24 -27.68
N LEU A 7 10.53 -10.12 -27.65
CA LEU A 7 11.11 -8.79 -27.81
C LEU A 7 11.69 -8.35 -26.47
N PRO A 8 12.99 -7.99 -26.42
CA PRO A 8 13.60 -7.44 -25.23
C PRO A 8 12.89 -6.14 -24.85
N CYS A 9 12.36 -6.06 -23.62
CA CYS A 9 11.93 -4.81 -23.00
C CYS A 9 12.97 -3.66 -23.12
N PRO A 10 14.31 -3.93 -23.14
CA PRO A 10 15.31 -2.90 -23.43
C PRO A 10 15.08 -2.09 -24.70
N LEU A 11 14.71 -2.72 -25.82
CA LEU A 11 14.59 -2.02 -27.11
C LEU A 11 13.45 -1.00 -27.08
N LEU A 12 12.30 -1.38 -26.52
CA LEU A 12 11.16 -0.48 -26.36
C LEU A 12 11.49 0.68 -25.42
N GLN A 13 12.10 0.41 -24.27
CA GLN A 13 12.45 1.46 -23.30
C GLN A 13 13.48 2.44 -23.88
N ASN A 14 14.48 1.94 -24.61
CA ASN A 14 15.47 2.79 -25.27
C ASN A 14 14.82 3.64 -26.37
N TYR A 15 13.96 3.03 -27.19
CA TYR A 15 13.21 3.77 -28.22
C TYR A 15 12.32 4.85 -27.60
N LEU A 16 11.57 4.53 -26.55
CA LEU A 16 10.74 5.53 -25.85
C LEU A 16 11.56 6.67 -25.25
N ALA A 17 12.75 6.38 -24.73
CA ALA A 17 13.65 7.42 -24.24
C ALA A 17 14.24 8.28 -25.37
N GLU A 18 14.41 7.72 -26.58
CA GLU A 18 14.90 8.43 -27.76
C GLU A 18 13.84 9.35 -28.37
N VAL A 19 12.58 8.90 -28.42
CA VAL A 19 11.48 9.65 -29.07
C VAL A 19 10.71 10.57 -28.13
N ALA A 20 10.91 10.47 -26.82
CA ALA A 20 10.26 11.34 -25.86
C ALA A 20 10.84 12.75 -25.89
N ASP A 21 9.97 13.74 -25.78
CA ASP A 21 10.36 15.15 -25.67
C ASP A 21 11.01 15.45 -24.32
N HIS A 22 10.59 14.72 -23.27
CA HIS A 22 11.20 14.83 -21.96
C HIS A 22 11.24 13.47 -21.22
N VAL A 23 12.37 13.20 -20.57
CA VAL A 23 12.66 11.94 -19.89
C VAL A 23 13.12 12.24 -18.46
N PRO A 24 12.18 12.34 -17.49
CA PRO A 24 12.55 12.74 -16.14
C PRO A 24 13.42 11.68 -15.47
N THR A 25 14.43 12.14 -14.72
CA THR A 25 15.33 11.28 -13.94
C THR A 25 14.88 11.26 -12.48
N TRP A 26 13.65 10.80 -12.27
CA TRP A 26 13.04 10.73 -10.94
C TRP A 26 13.39 9.45 -10.21
N HIS A 27 13.73 9.58 -8.92
CA HIS A 27 14.10 8.51 -8.02
C HIS A 27 13.16 8.50 -6.80
N ALA A 28 12.26 7.52 -6.67
CA ALA A 28 11.23 7.57 -5.63
C ALA A 28 11.74 7.63 -4.18
N GLU A 29 12.94 7.10 -3.90
CA GLU A 29 13.55 7.14 -2.56
C GLU A 29 14.44 8.39 -2.35
N ARG A 30 14.82 9.12 -3.41
CA ARG A 30 15.75 10.27 -3.34
C ARG A 30 15.12 11.59 -3.76
N ASN A 31 13.98 11.54 -4.45
CA ASN A 31 13.23 12.70 -4.88
C ASN A 31 11.85 12.72 -4.25
N CYS A 32 11.33 13.92 -4.08
CA CYS A 32 9.93 14.22 -3.84
C CYS A 32 9.47 15.09 -5.00
N LEU A 33 8.50 14.62 -5.78
CA LEU A 33 7.94 15.36 -6.90
C LEU A 33 6.93 16.38 -6.35
N VAL A 34 7.22 17.67 -6.55
CA VAL A 34 6.38 18.78 -6.09
C VAL A 34 5.55 19.28 -7.26
N MET A 35 4.24 19.07 -7.17
CA MET A 35 3.24 19.48 -8.17
C MET A 35 2.71 20.87 -7.80
N ASP A 36 3.55 21.88 -7.99
CA ASP A 36 3.26 23.28 -7.70
C ASP A 36 2.64 23.97 -8.92
N ASP A 37 1.37 24.36 -8.82
CA ASP A 37 0.64 25.00 -9.90
C ASP A 37 1.12 26.41 -10.23
N ALA A 38 1.58 27.17 -9.23
CA ALA A 38 2.17 28.48 -9.45
C ALA A 38 3.49 28.39 -10.22
N ASN A 39 4.30 27.36 -9.91
CA ASN A 39 5.59 27.14 -10.54
C ASN A 39 5.47 26.88 -12.06
N TRP A 40 4.66 25.90 -12.50
CA TRP A 40 4.57 25.60 -13.94
C TRP A 40 3.75 26.64 -14.71
N ARG A 41 2.87 27.42 -14.06
CA ARG A 41 2.21 28.55 -14.74
C ARG A 41 3.14 29.74 -14.95
N GLY A 42 4.30 29.77 -14.30
CA GLY A 42 5.20 30.92 -14.28
C GLY A 42 4.59 32.12 -13.54
N GLU A 43 3.59 31.87 -12.70
CA GLU A 43 2.92 32.88 -11.86
C GLU A 43 3.74 33.16 -10.59
N ASP A 44 4.74 32.32 -10.29
CA ASP A 44 5.76 32.55 -9.28
C ASP A 44 7.19 32.38 -9.85
N PRO A 45 7.66 33.31 -10.72
CA PRO A 45 8.96 33.21 -11.37
C PRO A 45 10.14 33.52 -10.43
N ALA A 46 9.87 34.00 -9.21
CA ALA A 46 10.88 34.37 -8.21
C ALA A 46 11.02 33.34 -7.07
N GLY A 47 10.21 32.27 -7.06
CA GLY A 47 10.19 31.31 -5.96
C GLY A 47 9.65 31.92 -4.67
N GLU A 48 8.77 32.93 -4.75
CA GLU A 48 7.95 33.44 -3.65
C GLU A 48 6.81 32.49 -3.26
N ALA A 49 6.93 31.19 -3.50
CA ALA A 49 6.37 30.18 -2.63
C ALA A 49 6.57 30.68 -1.21
N GLY A 50 5.49 31.14 -0.56
CA GLY A 50 5.60 31.83 0.71
C GLY A 50 6.43 30.99 1.68
N ASP A 51 7.08 31.61 2.67
CA ASP A 51 7.90 30.86 3.65
C ASP A 51 7.19 29.62 4.18
N ASP A 52 5.86 29.68 4.28
CA ASP A 52 5.02 28.54 4.61
C ASP A 52 5.11 27.37 3.62
N GLN A 53 4.91 27.60 2.32
CA GLN A 53 5.00 26.56 1.30
C GLN A 53 6.39 25.91 1.27
N ARG A 54 7.46 26.71 1.36
CA ARG A 54 8.84 26.17 1.44
C ARG A 54 9.02 25.27 2.65
N ARG A 55 8.47 25.65 3.82
CA ARG A 55 8.48 24.81 5.02
C ARG A 55 7.71 23.51 4.82
N ARG A 56 6.52 23.56 4.19
CA ARG A 56 5.72 22.35 3.94
C ARG A 56 6.39 21.39 2.95
N VAL A 57 6.96 21.91 1.86
CA VAL A 57 7.76 21.11 0.92
C VAL A 57 8.96 20.49 1.63
N ALA A 58 9.72 21.27 2.40
CA ALA A 58 10.86 20.75 3.16
C ALA A 58 10.42 19.68 4.18
N HIS A 59 9.27 19.86 4.82
CA HIS A 59 8.70 18.89 5.76
C HIS A 59 8.32 17.58 5.06
N PHE A 60 7.61 17.65 3.94
CA PHE A 60 7.25 16.48 3.15
C PHE A 60 8.48 15.73 2.63
N CYS A 61 9.41 16.46 2.01
CA CYS A 61 10.61 15.88 1.41
C CYS A 61 11.52 15.26 2.47
N GLY A 62 11.60 15.88 3.64
CA GLY A 62 12.55 15.50 4.67
C GLY A 62 14.00 15.85 4.28
N PRO A 63 14.97 15.53 5.15
CA PRO A 63 16.37 15.90 4.93
C PRO A 63 17.07 15.08 3.85
N ASP A 64 16.55 13.89 3.54
CA ASP A 64 17.24 12.90 2.70
C ASP A 64 16.80 12.93 1.23
N ARG A 65 15.82 13.77 0.87
CA ARG A 65 15.28 13.84 -0.50
C ARG A 65 15.41 15.22 -1.09
N THR A 66 15.71 15.24 -2.38
CA THR A 66 15.76 16.46 -3.19
C THR A 66 14.38 16.76 -3.76
N PRO A 67 13.80 17.95 -3.51
CA PRO A 67 12.58 18.38 -4.20
C PRO A 67 12.85 18.52 -5.70
N VAL A 68 11.98 17.91 -6.50
CA VAL A 68 11.94 18.06 -7.95
C VAL A 68 10.61 18.69 -8.29
N TYR A 69 10.62 19.89 -8.84
CA TYR A 69 9.40 20.61 -9.17
C TYR A 69 8.91 20.19 -10.55
N TYR A 70 7.60 19.97 -10.66
CA TYR A 70 6.94 19.92 -11.95
C TYR A 70 6.92 21.33 -12.54
N ASP A 71 7.58 21.51 -13.68
CA ASP A 71 7.79 22.80 -14.31
C ASP A 71 7.20 22.84 -15.73
N ARG A 72 7.43 23.96 -16.44
CA ARG A 72 6.98 24.13 -17.81
C ARG A 72 7.59 23.17 -18.80
N GLU A 73 8.83 22.74 -18.60
CA GLU A 73 9.47 21.80 -19.51
C GLU A 73 8.75 20.44 -19.47
N VAL A 74 8.48 19.95 -18.26
CA VAL A 74 7.70 18.72 -18.08
C VAL A 74 6.25 18.91 -18.54
N HIS A 75 5.66 20.08 -18.30
CA HIS A 75 4.27 20.36 -18.68
C HIS A 75 4.04 20.46 -20.19
N ASP A 76 4.93 21.18 -20.88
CA ASP A 76 4.80 21.47 -22.31
C ASP A 76 5.27 20.28 -23.19
N ALA A 77 5.91 19.25 -22.59
CA ALA A 77 6.38 18.05 -23.28
C ALA A 77 5.22 17.19 -23.83
N PRO A 78 5.07 17.06 -25.17
CA PRO A 78 4.03 16.23 -25.78
C PRO A 78 4.13 14.74 -25.40
N LEU A 79 5.35 14.21 -25.31
CA LEU A 79 5.64 12.84 -24.90
C LEU A 79 6.59 12.81 -23.71
N LEU A 80 6.05 12.39 -22.56
CA LEU A 80 6.81 12.10 -21.35
C LEU A 80 7.12 10.61 -21.25
N HIS A 81 8.40 10.25 -21.17
CA HIS A 81 8.82 8.87 -20.88
C HIS A 81 9.39 8.74 -19.47
N ILE A 82 8.59 8.20 -18.55
CA ILE A 82 9.04 7.87 -17.20
C ILE A 82 9.77 6.54 -17.21
N LYS A 83 11.09 6.59 -16.99
CA LYS A 83 11.94 5.40 -16.87
C LYS A 83 11.49 4.58 -15.66
N SER A 84 11.20 3.30 -15.86
CA SER A 84 10.78 2.38 -14.78
C SER A 84 11.56 1.06 -14.77
N ARG A 85 12.52 0.90 -15.69
CA ARG A 85 13.32 -0.32 -15.80
C ARG A 85 14.42 -0.38 -14.74
N ASP A 86 15.15 0.71 -14.57
CA ASP A 86 16.36 0.74 -13.75
C ASP A 86 16.00 0.83 -12.27
N LYS A 87 16.80 0.19 -11.41
CA LYS A 87 16.53 0.12 -9.97
C LYS A 87 16.33 1.50 -9.36
N GLU A 88 17.05 2.49 -9.87
CA GLU A 88 17.09 3.84 -9.34
C GLU A 88 15.88 4.67 -9.79
N THR A 89 15.34 4.43 -10.98
CA THR A 89 14.20 5.16 -11.56
C THR A 89 12.87 4.42 -11.40
N ARG A 90 12.90 3.19 -10.88
CA ARG A 90 11.71 2.46 -10.44
C ARG A 90 10.98 3.24 -9.34
N LEU A 91 9.81 3.75 -9.68
CA LEU A 91 8.93 4.45 -8.74
C LEU A 91 8.15 3.47 -7.84
N LEU A 92 8.87 2.58 -7.14
CA LEU A 92 8.31 1.59 -6.22
C LEU A 92 8.08 2.19 -4.81
N ALA A 93 7.28 3.24 -4.74
CA ALA A 93 6.84 3.90 -3.51
C ALA A 93 5.31 4.07 -3.51
N HIS A 94 4.73 4.41 -2.37
CA HIS A 94 3.35 4.89 -2.34
C HIS A 94 3.24 6.24 -3.06
N PHE A 95 2.16 6.45 -3.83
CA PHE A 95 2.03 7.67 -4.64
C PHE A 95 2.10 8.94 -3.78
N TYR A 96 1.41 8.95 -2.63
CA TYR A 96 1.40 10.04 -1.65
C TYR A 96 2.73 10.18 -0.90
N ALA A 97 3.65 9.21 -1.03
CA ALA A 97 4.98 9.32 -0.48
C ALA A 97 5.94 9.95 -1.47
N PHE A 98 5.66 9.87 -2.77
CA PHE A 98 6.52 10.41 -3.83
C PHE A 98 6.05 11.75 -4.37
N VAL A 99 4.74 11.95 -4.52
CA VAL A 99 4.13 13.15 -5.10
C VAL A 99 3.53 14.01 -3.99
N TYR A 100 3.88 15.29 -3.97
CA TYR A 100 3.35 16.30 -3.07
C TYR A 100 2.66 17.42 -3.85
N PHE A 101 1.52 17.87 -3.34
CA PHE A 101 0.77 19.00 -3.89
C PHE A 101 0.75 20.10 -2.83
N PRO A 102 1.44 21.24 -3.03
CA PRO A 102 1.39 22.37 -2.11
C PRO A 102 -0.03 22.92 -1.89
N ASN A 103 -0.90 22.75 -2.89
CA ASN A 103 -2.33 23.03 -2.81
C ASN A 103 -3.08 21.78 -2.29
N PRO A 104 -3.55 21.77 -1.02
CA PRO A 104 -4.16 20.60 -0.41
C PRO A 104 -5.43 20.14 -1.12
N ARG A 105 -6.22 21.07 -1.67
CA ARG A 105 -7.40 20.76 -2.48
C ARG A 105 -7.07 19.90 -3.71
N LEU A 106 -5.98 20.22 -4.40
CA LEU A 106 -5.50 19.40 -5.53
C LEU A 106 -4.95 18.06 -5.04
N GLY A 107 -4.16 18.07 -3.96
CA GLY A 107 -3.63 16.85 -3.35
C GLY A 107 -4.72 15.85 -2.97
N ASN A 108 -5.74 16.31 -2.25
CA ASN A 108 -6.88 15.50 -1.85
C ASN A 108 -7.70 15.04 -3.07
N TYR A 109 -7.89 15.90 -4.07
CA TYR A 109 -8.53 15.51 -5.33
C TYR A 109 -7.82 14.32 -6.01
N TYR A 110 -6.49 14.38 -6.15
CA TYR A 110 -5.73 13.29 -6.76
C TYR A 110 -5.68 12.04 -5.87
N SER A 111 -5.65 12.19 -4.54
CA SER A 111 -5.77 11.05 -3.61
C SER A 111 -7.11 10.32 -3.77
N ARG A 112 -8.23 11.06 -3.89
CA ARG A 112 -9.55 10.50 -4.20
C ARG A 112 -9.57 9.85 -5.59
N LEU A 113 -8.98 10.49 -6.59
CA LEU A 113 -8.87 9.90 -7.94
C LEU A 113 -8.15 8.55 -7.91
N VAL A 114 -7.04 8.45 -7.18
CA VAL A 114 -6.31 7.19 -7.02
C VAL A 114 -7.17 6.15 -6.30
N ARG A 115 -7.82 6.50 -5.19
CA ARG A 115 -8.74 5.61 -4.48
C ARG A 115 -9.85 5.08 -5.39
N ASP A 116 -10.50 5.97 -6.13
CA ASP A 116 -11.75 5.69 -6.85
C ASP A 116 -11.48 5.01 -8.21
N ARG A 117 -10.31 5.26 -8.82
CA ARG A 117 -10.01 4.82 -10.19
C ARG A 117 -8.87 3.81 -10.29
N VAL A 118 -7.91 3.79 -9.35
CA VAL A 118 -6.80 2.82 -9.32
C VAL A 118 -7.15 1.68 -8.37
N ARG A 119 -8.16 0.92 -8.76
CA ARG A 119 -8.73 -0.20 -8.01
C ARG A 119 -8.50 -1.52 -8.75
N TYR A 120 -8.55 -2.63 -8.01
CA TYR A 120 -8.56 -3.95 -8.62
C TYR A 120 -9.77 -4.15 -9.54
N ALA A 121 -9.61 -5.06 -10.50
CA ALA A 121 -10.67 -5.49 -11.39
C ALA A 121 -11.90 -5.97 -10.60
N ASP A 122 -13.09 -5.79 -11.16
CA ASP A 122 -14.35 -6.12 -10.49
C ASP A 122 -14.42 -7.61 -10.12
N GLU A 123 -13.84 -8.49 -10.92
CA GLU A 123 -13.75 -9.93 -10.63
C GLU A 123 -13.01 -10.24 -9.32
N VAL A 124 -11.98 -9.47 -8.98
CA VAL A 124 -11.25 -9.61 -7.70
C VAL A 124 -12.14 -9.20 -6.54
N TRP A 125 -12.84 -8.07 -6.67
CA TRP A 125 -13.77 -7.60 -5.63
C TRP A 125 -14.96 -8.53 -5.45
N CYS A 126 -15.53 -9.04 -6.54
CA CYS A 126 -16.64 -9.99 -6.52
C CYS A 126 -16.22 -11.31 -5.87
N ALA A 127 -15.09 -11.90 -6.27
CA ALA A 127 -14.56 -13.11 -5.65
C ALA A 127 -14.26 -12.88 -4.16
N GLY A 128 -13.60 -11.77 -3.83
CA GLY A 128 -13.27 -11.42 -2.45
C GLY A 128 -14.51 -11.19 -1.59
N GLY A 129 -15.53 -10.55 -2.14
CA GLY A 129 -16.82 -10.34 -1.49
C GLY A 129 -17.52 -11.64 -1.12
N LYS A 130 -17.47 -12.67 -2.00
CA LYS A 130 -18.02 -14.00 -1.69
C LYS A 130 -17.28 -14.66 -0.52
N ILE A 131 -15.95 -14.56 -0.49
CA ILE A 131 -15.13 -15.11 0.61
C ILE A 131 -15.43 -14.37 1.92
N VAL A 132 -15.47 -13.04 1.89
CA VAL A 132 -15.84 -12.21 3.05
C VAL A 132 -17.23 -12.56 3.56
N GLY A 133 -18.20 -12.77 2.66
CA GLY A 133 -19.55 -13.25 3.00
C GLY A 133 -19.50 -14.61 3.70
N SER A 134 -18.84 -15.59 3.09
CA SER A 134 -18.66 -16.93 3.66
C SER A 134 -18.03 -16.91 5.05
N LEU A 135 -16.94 -16.16 5.24
CA LEU A 135 -16.28 -15.99 6.54
C LEU A 135 -17.21 -15.36 7.60
N ARG A 136 -18.06 -14.41 7.20
CA ARG A 136 -19.05 -13.80 8.10
C ARG A 136 -20.16 -14.77 8.46
N ASP A 137 -20.68 -15.53 7.50
CA ASP A 137 -21.72 -16.53 7.72
C ASP A 137 -21.20 -17.63 8.66
N GLU A 138 -19.99 -18.12 8.41
CA GLU A 138 -19.33 -19.13 9.24
C GLU A 138 -19.11 -18.63 10.68
N SER A 139 -18.76 -17.35 10.84
CA SER A 139 -18.63 -16.73 12.17
C SER A 139 -19.96 -16.47 12.88
N GLY A 140 -21.11 -16.78 12.27
CA GLY A 140 -22.44 -16.42 12.77
C GLY A 140 -22.63 -14.90 12.88
N GLY A 141 -22.07 -14.13 11.92
CA GLY A 141 -22.14 -12.67 11.87
C GLY A 141 -21.15 -11.93 12.79
N ARG A 142 -20.35 -12.63 13.60
CA ARG A 142 -19.34 -12.01 14.49
C ARG A 142 -18.15 -11.39 13.73
N GLY A 143 -17.98 -11.74 12.46
CA GLY A 143 -16.82 -11.38 11.66
C GLY A 143 -15.62 -12.28 11.92
N TYR A 144 -14.49 -11.94 11.31
CA TYR A 144 -13.25 -12.69 11.39
C TYR A 144 -12.07 -11.74 11.61
N MET A 145 -10.95 -12.28 12.08
CA MET A 145 -9.70 -11.56 12.15
C MET A 145 -8.83 -11.91 10.95
N SER A 146 -7.86 -11.06 10.62
CA SER A 146 -7.03 -11.26 9.43
C SER A 146 -5.55 -11.16 9.76
N LEU A 147 -4.78 -12.03 9.14
CA LEU A 147 -3.34 -12.17 9.32
C LEU A 147 -2.68 -12.16 7.94
N HIS A 148 -1.58 -11.43 7.79
CA HIS A 148 -0.71 -11.56 6.64
C HIS A 148 0.72 -11.89 7.04
N VAL A 149 1.13 -13.12 6.76
CA VAL A 149 2.48 -13.66 7.04
C VAL A 149 3.27 -13.75 5.75
N ARG A 150 4.28 -12.87 5.59
CA ARG A 150 5.18 -12.84 4.43
C ARG A 150 6.53 -13.47 4.79
N ARG A 151 6.84 -14.64 4.21
CA ARG A 151 7.99 -15.45 4.62
C ARG A 151 8.89 -15.93 3.49
N GLY A 152 8.39 -16.25 2.30
CA GLY A 152 9.12 -16.92 1.20
C GLY A 152 10.42 -16.23 0.78
N ASP A 153 10.44 -15.55 -0.37
CA ASP A 153 11.61 -14.79 -0.85
C ASP A 153 11.82 -13.44 -0.12
N PHE A 154 11.12 -13.22 0.98
CA PHE A 154 11.14 -11.94 1.69
C PHE A 154 12.54 -11.57 2.17
N GLN A 155 13.06 -10.42 1.70
CA GLN A 155 14.44 -10.00 1.91
C GLN A 155 14.74 -9.53 3.35
N TRP A 156 13.73 -9.10 4.10
CA TRP A 156 13.88 -8.51 5.44
C TRP A 156 13.89 -9.60 6.52
N LYS A 157 15.01 -10.33 6.63
CA LYS A 157 15.16 -11.47 7.57
C LYS A 157 14.72 -11.17 9.01
N PRO A 158 15.01 -10.01 9.63
CA PRO A 158 14.56 -9.73 10.99
C PRO A 158 13.03 -9.72 11.16
N MET A 159 12.28 -9.47 10.07
CA MET A 159 10.82 -9.48 10.09
C MET A 159 10.23 -10.90 9.97
N LYS A 160 11.05 -11.91 9.66
CA LYS A 160 10.65 -13.33 9.63
C LYS A 160 10.68 -13.94 11.04
N ILE A 161 9.84 -13.43 11.94
CA ILE A 161 9.72 -13.98 13.30
C ILE A 161 9.11 -15.38 13.27
N ASP A 162 9.30 -16.12 14.36
CA ASP A 162 8.74 -17.45 14.57
C ASP A 162 7.24 -17.42 14.88
N ALA A 163 6.61 -18.61 14.86
CA ALA A 163 5.17 -18.76 15.13
C ALA A 163 4.77 -18.22 16.51
N GLU A 164 5.61 -18.44 17.53
CA GLU A 164 5.38 -17.94 18.88
C GLU A 164 5.43 -16.41 18.96
N GLY A 165 6.35 -15.77 18.23
CA GLY A 165 6.41 -14.32 18.06
C GLY A 165 5.12 -13.76 17.47
N TRP A 166 4.60 -14.41 16.42
CA TRP A 166 3.32 -14.04 15.84
C TRP A 166 2.15 -14.21 16.82
N LEU A 167 2.08 -15.34 17.54
CA LEU A 167 1.02 -15.58 18.53
C LEU A 167 1.01 -14.52 19.64
N ARG A 168 2.19 -14.12 20.13
CA ARG A 168 2.31 -13.01 21.10
C ARG A 168 1.75 -11.71 20.53
N SER A 169 2.10 -11.36 19.30
CA SER A 169 1.61 -10.14 18.65
C SER A 169 0.11 -10.19 18.34
N MET A 170 -0.42 -11.33 17.92
CA MET A 170 -1.86 -11.53 17.72
C MET A 170 -2.64 -11.31 19.01
N ARG A 171 -2.21 -11.93 20.12
CA ARG A 171 -2.84 -11.76 21.45
C ARG A 171 -2.79 -10.30 21.89
N ARG A 172 -1.64 -9.64 21.75
CA ARG A 172 -1.47 -8.21 22.03
C ARG A 172 -2.39 -7.32 21.18
N SER A 173 -2.65 -7.75 19.94
CA SER A 173 -3.55 -7.08 18.99
C SER A 173 -5.02 -7.42 19.24
N GLY A 174 -5.34 -8.16 20.31
CA GLY A 174 -6.69 -8.52 20.75
C GLY A 174 -7.36 -9.65 20.00
N PHE A 175 -6.56 -10.52 19.36
CA PHE A 175 -7.04 -11.83 18.92
C PHE A 175 -7.26 -12.69 20.17
N ARG A 176 -8.40 -13.38 20.24
CA ARG A 176 -8.83 -14.13 21.42
C ARG A 176 -8.59 -15.61 21.18
N PRO A 177 -7.53 -16.21 21.72
CA PRO A 177 -7.28 -17.64 21.55
C PRO A 177 -8.43 -18.45 22.18
N ASP A 178 -8.67 -19.64 21.62
CA ASP A 178 -9.60 -20.65 22.13
C ASP A 178 -11.07 -20.17 22.21
N SER A 179 -11.41 -19.11 21.45
CA SER A 179 -12.74 -18.49 21.48
C SER A 179 -13.65 -18.89 20.30
N GLY A 180 -13.20 -19.80 19.43
CA GLY A 180 -13.86 -20.10 18.15
C GLY A 180 -13.78 -18.94 17.15
N GLN A 181 -12.77 -18.07 17.30
CA GLN A 181 -12.55 -16.95 16.40
C GLN A 181 -11.88 -17.42 15.11
N ILE A 182 -12.50 -17.08 13.98
CA ILE A 182 -11.95 -17.34 12.64
C ILE A 182 -10.83 -16.34 12.36
N VAL A 183 -9.70 -16.86 11.87
CA VAL A 183 -8.55 -16.07 11.39
C VAL A 183 -8.30 -16.40 9.92
N TYR A 184 -8.57 -15.44 9.05
CA TYR A 184 -8.15 -15.50 7.65
C TYR A 184 -6.65 -15.24 7.54
N VAL A 185 -5.91 -16.12 6.88
CA VAL A 185 -4.46 -16.06 6.71
C VAL A 185 -4.11 -15.87 5.23
N ALA A 186 -3.64 -14.67 4.90
CA ALA A 186 -2.95 -14.42 3.64
C ALA A 186 -1.45 -14.74 3.83
N THR A 187 -0.88 -15.63 3.01
CA THR A 187 0.52 -16.00 3.17
C THR A 187 1.11 -16.58 1.89
N ASP A 188 2.42 -16.42 1.75
CA ASP A 188 3.27 -17.11 0.77
C ASP A 188 4.10 -18.24 1.41
N GLU A 189 3.88 -18.55 2.68
CA GLU A 189 4.52 -19.68 3.37
C GLU A 189 3.92 -20.99 2.87
N THR A 190 4.77 -21.84 2.31
CA THR A 190 4.40 -23.15 1.77
C THR A 190 4.50 -24.27 2.79
N ASP A 191 5.30 -24.09 3.85
CA ASP A 191 5.37 -25.04 4.94
C ASP A 191 4.17 -24.88 5.88
N GLY A 192 3.17 -25.73 5.67
CA GLY A 192 1.95 -25.75 6.48
C GLY A 192 2.20 -25.96 7.98
N ALA A 193 3.32 -26.59 8.37
CA ALA A 193 3.65 -26.86 9.77
C ALA A 193 3.97 -25.57 10.55
N PHE A 194 4.37 -24.49 9.86
CA PHE A 194 4.54 -23.18 10.47
C PHE A 194 3.27 -22.70 11.18
N PHE A 195 2.09 -23.06 10.65
CA PHE A 195 0.80 -22.65 11.19
C PHE A 195 0.24 -23.58 12.28
N ASP A 196 0.89 -24.70 12.59
CA ASP A 196 0.40 -25.65 13.59
C ASP A 196 0.22 -25.04 14.99
N PRO A 197 1.13 -24.18 15.49
CA PRO A 197 0.91 -23.48 16.76
C PRO A 197 -0.33 -22.58 16.75
N PHE A 198 -0.69 -22.02 15.59
CA PHE A 198 -1.87 -21.14 15.43
C PHE A 198 -3.16 -21.96 15.41
N ARG A 199 -3.18 -23.10 14.72
CA ARG A 199 -4.34 -24.01 14.64
C ARG A 199 -4.77 -24.54 16.00
N ARG A 200 -3.86 -24.58 16.99
CA ARG A 200 -4.19 -24.95 18.37
C ARG A 200 -5.10 -23.94 19.09
N HIS A 201 -5.15 -22.71 18.60
CA HIS A 201 -5.83 -21.59 19.28
C HIS A 201 -6.89 -20.88 18.44
N TYR A 202 -6.86 -21.04 17.12
CA TYR A 202 -7.70 -20.30 16.20
C TYR A 202 -8.19 -21.20 15.06
N GLU A 203 -9.38 -20.88 14.55
CA GLU A 203 -9.91 -21.51 13.35
C GLU A 203 -9.33 -20.80 12.12
N LEU A 204 -8.30 -21.40 11.53
CA LEU A 204 -7.61 -20.79 10.39
C LEU A 204 -8.38 -21.05 9.09
N ARG A 205 -8.47 -20.02 8.26
CA ARG A 205 -8.94 -20.10 6.88
C ARG A 205 -7.89 -19.52 5.95
N PHE A 206 -7.61 -20.20 4.86
CA PHE A 206 -6.69 -19.79 3.81
C PHE A 206 -7.47 -19.57 2.52
N LEU A 207 -6.88 -18.87 1.55
CA LEU A 207 -7.53 -18.64 0.26
C LEU A 207 -7.94 -19.95 -0.43
N SER A 208 -7.13 -21.01 -0.29
CA SER A 208 -7.42 -22.34 -0.84
C SER A 208 -8.71 -22.96 -0.34
N ASP A 209 -9.20 -22.57 0.85
CA ASP A 209 -10.42 -23.11 1.44
C ASP A 209 -11.69 -22.60 0.72
N PHE A 210 -11.54 -21.65 -0.20
CA PHE A 210 -12.65 -21.00 -0.91
C PHE A 210 -12.61 -21.21 -2.43
N GLY A 211 -11.86 -22.20 -2.91
CA GLY A 211 -11.69 -22.52 -4.34
C GLY A 211 -12.99 -22.49 -5.13
N GLU A 212 -13.97 -23.28 -4.70
CA GLU A 212 -15.26 -23.45 -5.38
C GLU A 212 -16.11 -22.17 -5.32
N ILE A 213 -16.30 -21.60 -4.12
CA ILE A 213 -17.19 -20.45 -3.90
C ILE A 213 -16.68 -19.21 -4.64
N ALA A 214 -15.37 -18.97 -4.59
CA ALA A 214 -14.74 -17.83 -5.23
C ALA A 214 -14.47 -18.06 -6.74
N GLY A 215 -14.64 -19.29 -7.25
CA GLY A 215 -14.35 -19.64 -8.63
C GLY A 215 -12.87 -19.49 -8.97
N LEU A 216 -11.98 -19.88 -8.04
CA LEU A 216 -10.54 -19.65 -8.16
C LEU A 216 -9.93 -20.36 -9.38
N ASP A 217 -10.48 -21.50 -9.78
CA ASP A 217 -10.02 -22.25 -10.97
C ASP A 217 -10.16 -21.46 -12.27
N GLY A 218 -11.11 -20.51 -12.32
CA GLY A 218 -11.33 -19.62 -13.46
C GLY A 218 -10.62 -18.27 -13.34
N LEU A 219 -10.01 -17.95 -12.19
CA LEU A 219 -9.36 -16.67 -11.96
C LEU A 219 -7.94 -16.68 -12.52
N ASP A 220 -7.50 -15.57 -13.11
CA ASP A 220 -6.09 -15.42 -13.50
C ASP A 220 -5.22 -15.56 -12.24
N PRO A 221 -4.26 -16.52 -12.19
CA PRO A 221 -3.38 -16.72 -11.04
C PRO A 221 -2.63 -15.45 -10.60
N ASN A 222 -2.44 -14.47 -11.49
CA ASN A 222 -1.80 -13.19 -11.16
C ASN A 222 -2.68 -12.28 -10.29
N LEU A 223 -3.97 -12.58 -10.15
CA LEU A 223 -4.93 -11.82 -9.36
C LEU A 223 -5.15 -12.40 -7.96
N VAL A 224 -4.65 -13.62 -7.70
CA VAL A 224 -4.80 -14.33 -6.43
C VAL A 224 -4.26 -13.50 -5.26
N GLY A 225 -3.10 -12.86 -5.42
CA GLY A 225 -2.56 -11.97 -4.39
C GLY A 225 -3.44 -10.74 -4.13
N MET A 226 -4.05 -10.17 -5.17
CA MET A 226 -4.99 -9.04 -5.02
C MET A 226 -6.25 -9.47 -4.27
N LEU A 227 -6.73 -10.68 -4.55
CA LEU A 227 -7.86 -11.30 -3.87
C LEU A 227 -7.57 -11.49 -2.37
N ASP A 228 -6.40 -12.04 -2.01
CA ASP A 228 -5.99 -12.13 -0.61
C ASP A 228 -5.98 -10.77 0.09
N GLN A 229 -5.55 -9.69 -0.60
CA GLN A 229 -5.54 -8.35 -0.02
C GLN A 229 -6.96 -7.84 0.25
N VAL A 230 -7.89 -8.11 -0.66
CA VAL A 230 -9.32 -7.79 -0.47
C VAL A 230 -9.89 -8.53 0.74
N VAL A 231 -9.66 -9.84 0.85
CA VAL A 231 -10.19 -10.63 1.97
C VAL A 231 -9.51 -10.23 3.28
N ALA A 232 -8.18 -10.09 3.32
CA ALA A 232 -7.48 -9.65 4.53
C ALA A 232 -7.94 -8.26 4.98
N SER A 233 -8.24 -7.34 4.06
CA SER A 233 -8.71 -6.00 4.43
C SER A 233 -10.08 -5.99 5.11
N GLY A 234 -10.89 -7.04 4.97
CA GLY A 234 -12.24 -7.13 5.56
C GLY A 234 -12.31 -7.61 7.01
N GLY A 235 -11.21 -8.10 7.58
CA GLY A 235 -11.19 -8.58 8.97
C GLY A 235 -11.42 -7.45 9.99
N GLU A 236 -11.96 -7.75 11.16
CA GLU A 236 -12.21 -6.74 12.20
C GLU A 236 -10.90 -6.08 12.64
N ARG A 237 -9.88 -6.90 12.91
CA ARG A 237 -8.49 -6.49 13.11
C ARG A 237 -7.58 -7.18 12.10
N PHE A 238 -6.49 -6.52 11.76
CA PHE A 238 -5.48 -7.02 10.83
C PHE A 238 -4.10 -6.98 11.48
N VAL A 239 -3.36 -8.08 11.40
CA VAL A 239 -1.93 -8.13 11.76
C VAL A 239 -1.13 -8.48 10.51
N GLY A 240 -0.33 -7.53 10.02
CA GLY A 240 0.48 -7.71 8.82
C GLY A 240 1.96 -7.97 9.11
N THR A 241 2.72 -8.27 8.07
CA THR A 241 4.19 -8.29 8.12
C THR A 241 4.74 -6.89 7.83
N TYR A 242 5.55 -6.34 8.75
CA TYR A 242 6.22 -5.05 8.57
C TYR A 242 7.21 -5.13 7.39
N PHE A 243 7.36 -4.06 6.63
CA PHE A 243 8.12 -4.02 5.37
C PHE A 243 7.57 -4.80 4.18
N SER A 244 6.35 -5.33 4.30
CA SER A 244 5.65 -5.89 3.13
C SER A 244 4.72 -4.86 2.49
N SER A 245 4.99 -4.54 1.23
CA SER A 245 4.09 -3.73 0.39
C SER A 245 2.70 -4.34 0.28
N PHE A 246 2.60 -5.68 0.38
CA PHE A 246 1.34 -6.39 0.45
C PHE A 246 0.54 -5.97 1.69
N SER A 247 1.15 -6.01 2.87
CA SER A 247 0.52 -5.56 4.14
C SER A 247 0.17 -4.08 4.09
N ALA A 248 1.04 -3.25 3.52
CA ALA A 248 0.81 -1.82 3.40
C ALA A 248 -0.47 -1.55 2.60
N TYR A 249 -0.62 -2.21 1.44
CA TYR A 249 -1.81 -2.03 0.62
C TYR A 249 -3.10 -2.61 1.25
N VAL A 250 -3.02 -3.70 2.05
CA VAL A 250 -4.15 -4.13 2.89
C VAL A 250 -4.56 -2.99 3.84
N GLY A 251 -3.59 -2.34 4.47
CA GLY A 251 -3.80 -1.15 5.30
C GLY A 251 -4.48 -0.01 4.55
N ARG A 252 -4.08 0.24 3.31
CA ARG A 252 -4.71 1.26 2.46
C ARG A 252 -6.18 0.97 2.18
N ILE A 253 -6.49 -0.26 1.78
CA ILE A 253 -7.89 -0.67 1.52
C ILE A 253 -8.73 -0.50 2.80
N ARG A 254 -8.17 -0.82 3.97
CA ARG A 254 -8.82 -0.60 5.27
C ARG A 254 -9.09 0.88 5.52
N GLY A 255 -8.09 1.74 5.28
CA GLY A 255 -8.22 3.19 5.37
C GLY A 255 -9.30 3.76 4.45
N TYR A 256 -9.34 3.32 3.19
CA TYR A 256 -10.39 3.70 2.23
C TYR A 256 -11.80 3.26 2.64
N ARG A 257 -11.92 2.25 3.50
CA ARG A 257 -13.19 1.78 4.07
C ARG A 257 -13.53 2.46 5.40
N GLY A 258 -12.76 3.46 5.83
CA GLY A 258 -12.94 4.13 7.12
C GLY A 258 -12.63 3.24 8.32
N VAL A 259 -11.85 2.17 8.15
CA VAL A 259 -11.44 1.33 9.28
C VAL A 259 -10.32 2.06 10.03
N PRO A 260 -10.46 2.31 11.35
CA PRO A 260 -9.44 3.02 12.11
C PRO A 260 -8.08 2.32 12.06
N SER A 261 -7.02 3.13 11.98
CA SER A 261 -5.63 2.66 11.98
C SER A 261 -5.27 1.83 13.22
N THR A 262 -5.95 2.10 14.34
CA THR A 262 -5.85 1.38 15.61
C THR A 262 -6.34 -0.07 15.56
N ARG A 263 -6.88 -0.49 14.41
CA ARG A 263 -7.26 -1.89 14.10
C ARG A 263 -6.31 -2.55 13.11
N MET A 264 -5.18 -1.94 12.80
CA MET A 264 -4.12 -2.51 11.97
C MET A 264 -2.84 -2.57 12.81
N PHE A 265 -2.20 -3.73 12.81
CA PHE A 265 -1.01 -4.01 13.60
C PHE A 265 0.05 -4.69 12.73
N TYR A 266 1.27 -4.82 13.25
CA TYR A 266 2.32 -5.65 12.67
C TYR A 266 2.73 -6.80 13.60
N GLY A 267 3.14 -7.91 12.99
CA GLY A 267 3.58 -9.10 13.72
C GLY A 267 4.89 -8.88 14.50
N HIS A 268 5.78 -8.01 14.03
CA HIS A 268 7.05 -7.78 14.72
C HIS A 268 6.84 -6.97 16.02
N PRO A 269 7.28 -7.47 17.20
CA PRO A 269 7.00 -6.84 18.49
C PRO A 269 7.42 -5.38 18.60
N ASP A 270 8.59 -5.03 18.07
CA ASP A 270 9.14 -3.66 18.12
C ASP A 270 8.43 -2.68 17.17
N ARG A 271 7.54 -3.18 16.31
CA ARG A 271 6.79 -2.40 15.30
C ARG A 271 5.29 -2.62 15.41
N TRP A 272 4.82 -3.23 16.49
CA TRP A 272 3.47 -3.81 16.58
C TRP A 272 2.34 -2.80 16.33
N ASN A 273 2.49 -1.56 16.82
CA ASN A 273 1.52 -0.47 16.70
C ASN A 273 2.03 0.68 15.82
N GLU A 274 2.94 0.40 14.87
CA GLU A 274 3.59 1.46 14.08
C GLU A 274 2.58 2.28 13.24
N THR A 275 1.41 1.71 12.97
CA THR A 275 0.27 2.31 12.28
C THR A 275 -0.63 3.16 13.18
N HIS A 276 -0.44 3.19 14.50
CA HIS A 276 -1.35 3.84 15.46
C HIS A 276 -1.01 5.31 15.74
N SER A 277 -0.11 5.91 14.97
CA SER A 277 0.29 7.30 15.12
C SER A 277 0.32 8.00 13.78
N TRP A 278 -0.11 9.26 13.74
CA TRP A 278 0.08 10.11 12.58
C TRP A 278 1.57 10.27 12.28
N ARG A 279 1.98 9.97 11.04
CA ARG A 279 3.37 10.11 10.60
C ARG A 279 3.41 10.42 9.12
N TYR A 280 4.26 11.36 8.76
CA TYR A 280 4.65 11.55 7.37
C TYR A 280 5.43 10.34 6.83
N PRO A 281 5.37 10.10 5.51
CA PRO A 281 6.19 9.11 4.84
C PRO A 281 7.67 9.30 5.18
N LYS A 282 8.37 8.19 5.48
CA LYS A 282 9.83 8.16 5.72
C LYS A 282 10.49 7.04 4.90
N PRO A 283 11.83 7.02 4.76
CA PRO A 283 12.53 6.07 3.89
C PRO A 283 12.09 4.61 4.07
N SER A 284 12.14 3.84 2.98
CA SER A 284 11.33 2.62 2.79
C SER A 284 9.85 2.95 2.54
N TYR A 285 9.61 3.84 1.57
CA TYR A 285 8.31 4.48 1.34
C TYR A 285 7.20 3.54 0.86
N SER A 286 7.54 2.33 0.41
CA SER A 286 6.57 1.27 0.04
C SER A 286 6.35 0.22 1.12
N ALA A 287 7.10 0.29 2.22
CA ALA A 287 7.28 -0.82 3.14
C ALA A 287 6.27 -0.79 4.31
N ARG A 288 5.47 0.26 4.43
CA ARG A 288 4.36 0.37 5.37
C ARG A 288 3.38 1.44 4.89
N GLU A 289 2.14 1.34 5.37
CA GLU A 289 1.11 2.32 5.03
C GLU A 289 1.22 3.56 5.92
N TYR A 290 0.87 4.72 5.38
CA TYR A 290 0.79 5.99 6.08
C TYR A 290 -0.61 6.59 5.97
N PRO A 291 -1.08 7.35 6.96
CA PRO A 291 -2.41 7.92 6.96
C PRO A 291 -2.64 8.96 5.86
N LEU A 292 -1.58 9.62 5.38
CA LEU A 292 -1.63 10.61 4.31
C LEU A 292 -2.31 10.09 3.02
N GLY A 293 -2.33 8.77 2.81
CA GLY A 293 -2.99 8.19 1.65
C GLY A 293 -4.52 8.14 1.69
N TRP A 294 -5.14 8.33 2.86
CA TRP A 294 -6.58 8.05 3.05
C TRP A 294 -7.28 8.85 4.15
N VAL A 295 -6.57 9.52 5.05
CA VAL A 295 -7.16 10.38 6.10
C VAL A 295 -7.41 11.77 5.56
N GLY A 296 -8.55 12.37 5.92
CA GLY A 296 -8.88 13.76 5.55
C GLY A 296 -9.04 14.01 4.04
N ILE A 297 -8.89 12.98 3.20
CA ILE A 297 -8.86 13.14 1.73
C ILE A 297 -10.21 13.55 1.14
N GLU A 298 -11.28 13.66 1.92
CA GLU A 298 -12.57 14.21 1.47
C GLU A 298 -12.65 15.73 1.60
N GLY A 299 -11.77 16.34 2.39
CA GLY A 299 -11.70 17.79 2.58
C GLY A 299 -10.90 18.50 1.50
N ASP A 300 -10.83 19.83 1.65
CA ASP A 300 -9.99 20.72 0.85
C ASP A 300 -8.73 21.21 1.60
N ASP A 301 -8.63 20.90 2.90
CA ASP A 301 -7.50 21.24 3.77
C ASP A 301 -6.44 20.12 3.83
N GLU A 302 -5.22 20.46 4.24
CA GLU A 302 -4.15 19.47 4.41
C GLU A 302 -4.46 18.58 5.62
N PRO A 303 -4.54 17.25 5.45
CA PRO A 303 -4.85 16.37 6.56
C PRO A 303 -3.78 16.43 7.66
N ASP A 304 -4.21 16.40 8.92
CA ASP A 304 -3.31 16.44 10.07
C ASP A 304 -3.54 15.32 11.10
N GLU A 305 -2.80 15.37 12.21
CA GLU A 305 -2.91 14.39 13.30
C GLU A 305 -4.29 14.42 13.99
N GLY A 306 -4.97 15.56 14.01
CA GLY A 306 -6.32 15.72 14.54
C GLY A 306 -7.35 14.94 13.73
N ASP A 307 -7.16 14.81 12.41
CA ASP A 307 -8.05 14.04 11.52
C ASP A 307 -7.88 12.52 11.67
N PHE A 308 -6.82 12.07 12.36
CA PHE A 308 -6.42 10.67 12.42
C PHE A 308 -7.21 9.83 13.45
N PHE A 309 -7.83 10.48 14.43
CA PHE A 309 -8.44 9.83 15.61
C PHE A 309 -9.97 9.81 15.58
#